data_AF-A0A9D6YXR9-F1
#
_entry.id   AF-A0A9D6YXR9-F1
#
_cell.length_a   1.000
_cell.length_b   1.000
_cell.length_c   1.000
_cell.angle_alpha   90.00
_cell.angle_beta   90.00
_cell.angle_gamma   90.00
#
_symmetry.space_group_name_H-M   'P 1'
#
loop_
_entity.id
_entity.type
_entity.pdbx_description
1 polymer ?
#
loop_
_entity_poly.entity_id
_entity_poly.type
_entity_poly.pdbx_seq_one_letter_code
_entity_poly.pdbx_strand_id
1 'polypeptide(L)' 'MANENNNGRGFAGMDPEQQRDIASKGGQSQGKENNPGNFANDPEKAREAGRKGGQS' A
#
# COMPACT_ATOMS: atom_id res chain seq x y z
N MET A 1 -15.05 28.00 11.68
CA MET A 1 -14.33 27.51 10.48
C MET A 1 -13.76 26.14 10.80
N ALA A 2 -14.28 25.07 10.19
CA ALA A 2 -13.64 23.75 10.22
C ALA A 2 -12.62 23.69 9.09
N ASN A 3 -11.37 23.40 9.41
CA ASN A 3 -10.29 23.24 8.44
C ASN A 3 -10.19 21.76 8.07
N GLU A 4 -11.07 21.31 7.17
CA GLU A 4 -11.12 19.94 6.63
C GLU A 4 -10.07 19.76 5.52
N ASN A 5 -8.79 19.95 5.88
CA ASN A 5 -7.67 19.61 5.00
C ASN A 5 -7.25 18.15 5.20
N ASN A 6 -8.18 17.22 5.00
CA ASN A 6 -7.86 15.80 4.83
C ASN A 6 -8.60 15.29 3.58
N ASN A 7 -8.37 15.96 2.44
CA ASN A 7 -8.78 15.42 1.16
C ASN A 7 -7.92 14.20 0.89
N GLY A 8 -8.55 13.02 0.75
CA GLY A 8 -7.95 11.72 0.44
C GLY A 8 -7.02 11.73 -0.78
N ARG A 9 -5.84 12.31 -0.63
CA ARG A 9 -4.79 12.39 -1.64
C ARG A 9 -3.73 11.39 -1.25
N GLY A 10 -3.66 10.28 -1.98
CA GLY A 10 -2.73 9.20 -1.72
C GLY A 10 -3.44 7.85 -1.67
N PHE A 11 -2.70 6.81 -1.29
CA PHE A 11 -3.17 5.42 -1.33
C PHE A 11 -4.42 5.19 -0.45
N ALA A 12 -4.53 5.91 0.67
CA ALA A 12 -5.66 5.82 1.62
C ALA A 12 -6.91 6.58 1.18
N GLY A 13 -6.81 7.45 0.17
CA GLY A 13 -7.93 8.18 -0.41
C GLY A 13 -8.39 7.64 -1.77
N MET A 14 -7.77 6.57 -2.27
CA MET A 14 -8.22 5.87 -3.47
C MET A 14 -9.47 5.05 -3.19
N ASP A 15 -10.20 4.72 -4.25
CA ASP A 15 -11.28 3.75 -4.18
C ASP A 15 -10.76 2.39 -3.67
N PRO A 16 -11.48 1.68 -2.77
CA PRO A 16 -11.04 0.41 -2.21
C PRO A 16 -10.71 -0.66 -3.26
N GLU A 17 -11.41 -0.69 -4.39
CA GLU A 17 -11.13 -1.65 -5.47
C GLU A 17 -9.81 -1.30 -6.17
N GLN A 18 -9.61 -0.02 -6.47
CA GLN A 18 -8.38 0.47 -7.07
C GLN A 18 -7.17 0.27 -6.14
N GLN A 19 -7.35 0.52 -4.84
CA GLN A 19 -6.33 0.29 -3.82
C GLN A 19 -5.92 -1.19 -3.76
N ARG A 20 -6.89 -2.10 -3.84
CA ARG A 20 -6.66 -3.56 -3.83
C ARG A 20 -5.94 -4.03 -5.09
N ASP A 21 -6.33 -3.53 -6.25
CA ASP A 21 -5.69 -3.86 -7.53
C ASP A 21 -4.21 -3.40 -7.55
N ILE A 22 -3.93 -2.17 -7.12
CA ILE A 22 -2.55 -1.65 -7.06
C ILE A 22 -1.72 -2.40 -6.01
N ALA A 23 -2.29 -2.70 -4.82
CA ALA A 23 -1.61 -3.49 -3.81
C ALA A 23 -1.27 -4.91 -4.31
N SER A 24 -2.19 -5.54 -5.04
CA SER A 24 -1.98 -6.86 -5.64
C SER A 24 -0.87 -6.82 -6.70
N LYS A 25 -0.89 -5.83 -7.60
CA LYS A 25 0.13 -5.63 -8.64
C LYS A 25 1.51 -5.29 -8.08
N GLY A 26 1.59 -4.50 -7.00
CA GLY A 26 2.83 -4.15 -6.32
C GLY A 26 3.55 -5.38 -5.75
N GLY A 27 2.80 -6.30 -5.14
CA GLY A 27 3.33 -7.57 -4.65
C GLY A 27 3.72 -8.55 -5.76
N GLN A 28 3.03 -8.49 -6.92
CA GLN A 28 3.34 -9.35 -8.07
C GLN A 28 4.52 -8.86 -8.91
N SER A 29 4.76 -7.54 -8.96
CA SER A 29 5.82 -6.93 -9.81
C SER A 29 7.21 -6.97 -9.20
N GLN A 30 7.32 -7.19 -7.88
CA GLN A 30 8.62 -7.46 -7.26
C GLN A 30 8.98 -8.93 -7.56
N GLY A 31 9.94 -9.14 -8.45
CA GLY A 31 10.33 -10.45 -9.00
C GLY A 31 10.34 -11.59 -7.95
N LYS A 32 9.59 -12.65 -8.28
CA LYS A 32 9.29 -13.79 -7.41
C LYS A 32 10.52 -14.61 -6.98
N GLU A 33 11.60 -14.59 -7.76
CA GLU A 33 12.65 -15.62 -7.62
C GLU A 33 13.87 -15.24 -6.77
N ASN A 34 14.21 -13.96 -6.56
CA ASN A 34 15.48 -13.61 -5.87
C ASN A 34 15.47 -12.25 -5.14
N ASN A 35 14.32 -11.76 -4.68
CA ASN A 35 14.27 -10.46 -4.01
C ASN A 35 13.98 -10.61 -2.50
N PRO A 36 15.00 -10.50 -1.62
CA PRO A 36 14.82 -10.53 -0.16
C PRO A 36 14.00 -9.33 0.36
N GLY A 37 13.76 -8.32 -0.49
CA GLY A 37 12.88 -7.19 -0.22
C GLY A 37 11.43 -7.38 -0.71
N ASN A 38 11.07 -8.53 -1.28
CA ASN A 38 9.72 -8.76 -1.76
C ASN A 38 8.75 -8.97 -0.60
N PHE A 39 7.77 -8.08 -0.48
CA PHE A 39 6.70 -8.17 0.50
C PHE A 39 5.83 -9.43 0.33
N ALA A 40 5.89 -10.10 -0.81
CA ALA A 40 5.23 -11.40 -1.02
C ALA A 40 5.84 -12.53 -0.16
N ASN A 41 7.12 -12.43 0.21
CA ASN A 41 7.80 -13.43 1.05
C ASN A 41 7.61 -13.15 2.55
N ASP A 42 7.21 -11.94 2.92
CA ASP A 42 7.00 -11.51 4.31
C ASP A 42 5.70 -10.69 4.42
N PRO A 43 4.56 -11.38 4.66
CA PRO A 43 3.25 -10.75 4.78
C PRO A 43 3.14 -9.78 5.96
N GLU A 44 3.92 -9.98 7.02
CA GLU A 44 3.91 -9.09 8.19
C GLU A 44 4.57 -7.76 7.84
N LYS A 45 5.74 -7.80 7.21
CA LYS A 45 6.43 -6.61 6.71
C LYS A 45 5.60 -5.86 5.66
N ALA A 46 4.87 -6.57 4.81
CA ALA A 46 3.93 -5.99 3.85
C ALA A 46 2.83 -5.17 4.55
N ARG A 47 2.23 -5.75 5.59
CA ARG A 47 1.18 -5.10 6.39
C ARG A 47 1.70 -3.88 7.15
N GLU A 48 2.90 -3.98 7.73
CA GLU A 48 3.53 -2.86 8.43
C GLU A 48 3.85 -1.71 7.48
N ALA A 49 4.47 -2.00 6.32
CA ALA A 49 4.78 -0.99 5.30
C ALA A 49 3.50 -0.33 4.76
N GLY A 50 2.44 -1.10 4.53
CA GLY A 50 1.14 -0.59 4.10
C GLY A 50 0.47 0.30 5.17
N ARG A 51 0.50 -0.12 6.44
CA ARG A 51 0.00 0.72 7.56
C ARG A 51 0.77 2.03 7.65
N LYS A 52 2.10 1.97 7.64
CA LYS A 52 2.94 3.17 7.74
C LYS A 52 2.76 4.11 6.55
N GLY A 53 2.61 3.57 5.34
CA GLY A 53 2.34 4.35 4.13
C GLY A 53 0.92 4.94 4.06
N GLY A 54 -0.03 4.37 4.80
CA GLY A 54 -1.42 4.85 4.87
C GLY A 54 -1.72 5.81 6.02
N GLN A 55 -0.79 6.02 6.95
CA GLN A 55 -0.96 6.90 8.12
C GLN A 55 -0.68 8.41 7.83
N SER A 56 -0.75 8.85 6.57
CA SER A 56 -0.50 10.25 6.17
C SER A 56 -1.73 11.13 6.25
#